data_AF-A0A1M3MXF4-F1
#
_entry.id   AF-A0A1M3MXF4-F1
#
_cell.length_a   1.000
_cell.length_b   1.000
_cell.length_c   1.000
_cell.angle_alpha   90.00
_cell.angle_beta   90.00
_cell.angle_gamma   90.00
#
_symmetry.space_group_name_H-M   'P 1'
#
loop_
_entity.id
_entity.type
_entity.pdbx_description
1 polymer ?
#
loop_
_entity_poly.entity_id
_entity_poly.type
_entity_poly.pdbx_seq_one_letter_code
_entity_poly.pdbx_strand_id
1 'polypeptide(L)'
;MLGRRVMKTPNVPTNLSATFLVLAGLAACEKNPNAELTSSQAELTSEQRKAQQDEAELRQKQANERVESQNASRDDHAELRRKQESDRAETTAEGQLATSEAQRDVTHAREKMAQDRRDFETKSSERLVKIDAKAKEMKTKSAKLAANKKQQFNTNYARYMNDRDTVSAKINGLHMVTDDTWQNTKRDVEGKLDALENDLDKMDKGL
;
A
#
# COMPACT_ATOMS: atom_id res chain seq x y z
N MET A 1 36.36 12.78 39.04
CA MET A 1 36.81 14.09 38.53
C MET A 1 35.55 14.90 38.18
N LEU A 2 34.90 15.59 39.12
CA LEU A 2 35.17 16.98 39.55
C LEU A 2 35.64 17.88 38.40
N GLY A 3 34.68 18.45 37.67
CA GLY A 3 34.83 19.59 36.77
C GLY A 3 33.81 20.67 37.15
N ARG A 4 34.12 21.40 38.22
CA ARG A 4 33.36 22.51 38.80
C ARG A 4 33.68 23.81 38.05
N ARG A 5 32.76 24.78 38.19
CA ARG A 5 32.89 26.25 38.01
C ARG A 5 32.45 26.77 36.61
N VAL A 6 31.85 27.96 36.46
CA VAL A 6 31.78 29.16 37.32
C VAL A 6 30.44 29.88 37.03
N MET A 7 29.58 30.09 38.03
CA MET A 7 28.67 31.25 38.03
C MET A 7 29.48 32.47 38.44
N LYS A 8 29.45 33.53 37.63
CA LYS A 8 30.10 34.81 37.94
C LYS A 8 29.10 35.95 37.71
N THR A 9 28.39 36.33 38.77
CA THR A 9 28.16 37.75 39.06
C THR A 9 29.46 38.30 39.65
N PRO A 10 29.84 39.57 39.41
CA PRO A 10 29.26 40.73 40.12
C PRO A 10 29.14 41.94 39.15
N ASN A 11 28.70 43.15 39.46
CA ASN A 11 28.85 43.98 40.65
C ASN A 11 27.93 45.20 40.47
N VAL A 12 27.23 45.61 41.53
CA VAL A 12 26.63 46.95 41.66
C VAL A 12 27.69 47.87 42.27
N PRO A 13 27.72 49.16 41.89
CA PRO A 13 27.61 50.23 42.89
C PRO A 13 26.65 51.33 42.40
N THR A 14 25.57 51.63 43.13
CA THR A 14 25.45 52.70 44.15
C THR A 14 25.90 54.09 43.72
N ASN A 15 24.92 55.01 43.80
CA ASN A 15 25.04 56.43 44.13
C ASN A 15 25.86 57.34 43.20
N LEU A 16 25.21 58.38 42.69
CA LEU A 16 25.62 59.76 42.97
C LEU A 16 24.50 60.72 42.57
N SER A 17 23.97 61.41 43.58
CA SER A 17 23.22 62.65 43.46
C SER A 17 23.94 63.63 42.54
N ALA A 18 23.26 64.16 41.54
CA ALA A 18 23.66 65.37 40.85
C ALA A 18 22.53 66.38 40.96
N THR A 19 22.59 67.15 42.04
CA THR A 19 21.86 68.39 42.26
C THR A 19 22.18 69.36 41.11
N PHE A 20 21.26 69.59 40.19
CA PHE A 20 21.34 70.71 39.26
C PHE A 20 20.57 71.89 39.86
N LEU A 21 21.29 72.68 40.65
CA LEU A 21 20.98 74.08 40.92
C LEU A 21 21.30 74.88 39.65
N VAL A 22 20.27 75.28 38.89
CA VAL A 22 20.42 76.37 37.92
C VAL A 22 19.74 77.60 38.52
N LEU A 23 20.59 78.59 38.78
CA LEU A 23 20.26 79.90 39.31
C LEU A 23 19.20 80.59 38.46
N ALA A 24 18.20 81.14 39.15
CA ALA A 24 17.31 82.17 38.63
C ALA A 24 18.12 83.46 38.38
N GLY A 25 18.21 83.87 37.11
CA GLY A 25 18.64 85.21 36.72
C GLY A 25 17.43 86.00 36.23
N LEU A 26 16.94 86.94 37.04
CA LEU A 26 15.91 87.90 36.67
C LEU A 26 16.57 89.25 36.35
N ALA A 27 16.40 89.74 35.12
CA ALA A 27 16.43 91.16 34.78
C ALA A 27 15.36 91.40 33.69
N ALA A 28 14.47 92.37 33.95
CA ALA A 28 13.12 92.43 33.41
C ALA A 28 12.98 93.15 32.06
N CYS A 29 12.01 92.70 31.26
CA CYS A 29 11.02 93.55 30.58
C CYS A 29 9.76 92.72 30.26
N GLU A 30 8.69 93.00 31.01
CA GLU A 30 7.28 92.57 30.90
C GLU A 30 6.93 91.29 30.10
N LYS A 31 6.85 90.16 30.80
CA LYS A 31 5.94 89.06 30.46
C LYS A 31 5.59 88.27 31.72
N ASN A 32 4.31 87.96 31.90
CA ASN A 32 3.73 87.46 33.15
C ASN A 32 4.11 85.96 33.38
N PRO A 33 4.98 85.62 34.36
CA PRO A 33 5.56 84.27 34.50
C PRO A 33 4.55 83.19 34.93
N ASN A 34 3.42 83.58 35.52
CA ASN A 34 2.34 82.64 35.89
C ASN A 34 1.58 82.09 34.68
N ALA A 35 1.52 82.83 33.56
CA ALA A 35 0.84 82.40 32.34
C ALA A 35 1.69 81.37 31.57
N GLU A 36 3.01 81.53 31.55
CA GLU A 36 3.94 80.57 30.93
C GLU A 36 4.06 79.26 31.73
N LEU A 37 4.05 79.32 33.06
CA LEU A 37 4.00 78.12 33.91
C LEU A 37 2.70 77.33 33.74
N THR A 38 1.55 78.00 33.64
CA THR A 38 0.27 77.32 33.43
C THR A 38 0.13 76.75 32.01
N SER A 39 0.66 77.42 30.98
CA SER A 39 0.70 76.86 29.62
C SER A 39 1.66 75.67 29.51
N SER A 40 2.84 75.74 30.13
CA SER A 40 3.79 74.61 30.12
C SER A 40 3.30 73.42 30.97
N GLN A 41 2.57 73.66 32.05
CA GLN A 41 1.90 72.60 32.83
C GLN A 41 0.75 71.95 32.02
N ALA A 42 0.00 72.75 31.25
CA ALA A 42 -1.05 72.26 30.37
C ALA A 42 -0.48 71.47 29.18
N GLU A 43 0.64 71.91 28.61
CA GLU A 43 1.37 71.19 27.56
C GLU A 43 1.91 69.86 28.07
N LEU A 44 2.61 69.83 29.22
CA LEU A 44 3.10 68.59 29.84
C LEU A 44 1.98 67.59 30.18
N THR A 45 0.86 68.06 30.72
CA THR A 45 -0.29 67.17 31.01
C THR A 45 -0.98 66.69 29.74
N SER A 46 -0.99 67.48 28.66
CA SER A 46 -1.49 67.06 27.36
C SER A 46 -0.57 66.03 26.68
N GLU A 47 0.74 66.22 26.76
CA GLU A 47 1.75 65.28 26.25
C GLU A 47 1.75 63.98 27.05
N GLN A 48 1.59 64.05 28.36
CA GLN A 48 1.48 62.87 29.21
C GLN A 48 0.20 62.06 28.92
N ARG A 49 -0.93 62.73 28.63
CA ARG A 49 -2.16 62.05 28.19
C ARG A 49 -2.01 61.42 26.80
N LYS A 50 -1.36 62.11 25.86
CA LYS A 50 -1.06 61.55 24.53
C LYS A 50 -0.16 60.32 24.65
N ALA A 51 0.92 60.39 25.43
CA ALA A 51 1.80 59.26 25.69
C ALA A 51 1.06 58.07 26.33
N GLN A 52 0.13 58.32 27.25
CA GLN A 52 -0.71 57.26 27.84
C GLN A 52 -1.69 56.64 26.83
N GLN A 53 -2.26 57.45 25.94
CA GLN A 53 -3.13 56.96 24.86
C GLN A 53 -2.35 56.13 23.84
N ASP A 54 -1.18 56.61 23.43
CA ASP A 54 -0.29 55.91 22.49
C ASP A 54 0.19 54.57 23.09
N GLU A 55 0.52 54.54 24.39
CA GLU A 55 0.90 53.31 25.08
C GLU A 55 -0.27 52.32 25.19
N ALA A 56 -1.49 52.81 25.44
CA ALA A 56 -2.68 51.97 25.47
C ALA A 56 -2.99 51.37 24.08
N GLU A 57 -2.86 52.16 23.01
CA GLU A 57 -3.06 51.71 21.64
C GLU A 57 -2.01 50.67 21.23
N LEU A 58 -0.74 50.89 21.57
CA LEU A 58 0.34 49.92 21.32
C LEU A 58 0.10 48.59 22.06
N ARG A 59 -0.34 48.63 23.32
CA ARG A 59 -0.69 47.42 24.07
C ARG A 59 -1.87 46.67 23.44
N GLN A 60 -2.87 47.39 22.94
CA GLN A 60 -4.00 46.78 22.25
C GLN A 60 -3.58 46.12 20.94
N LYS A 61 -2.73 46.78 20.14
CA LYS A 61 -2.17 46.20 18.90
C LYS A 61 -1.37 44.93 19.18
N GLN A 62 -0.46 44.96 20.17
CA GLN A 62 0.32 43.79 20.57
C GLN A 62 -0.56 42.65 21.10
N ALA A 63 -1.65 42.95 21.79
CA ALA A 63 -2.60 41.93 22.25
C ALA A 63 -3.34 41.28 21.07
N ASN A 64 -3.80 42.08 20.11
CA ASN A 64 -4.46 41.57 18.90
C ASN A 64 -3.51 40.71 18.06
N GLU A 65 -2.28 41.16 17.81
CA GLU A 65 -1.25 40.39 17.07
C GLU A 65 -0.93 39.04 17.73
N ARG A 66 -0.93 38.97 19.06
CA ARG A 66 -0.75 37.71 19.80
C ARG A 66 -1.93 36.76 19.64
N VAL A 67 -3.15 37.28 19.61
CA VAL A 67 -4.35 36.46 19.40
C VAL A 67 -4.40 35.94 17.97
N GLU A 68 -4.10 36.81 16.99
CA GLU A 68 -4.05 36.44 15.57
C GLU A 68 -2.99 35.37 15.30
N SER A 69 -1.76 35.54 15.80
CA SER A 69 -0.68 34.55 15.63
C SER A 69 -0.98 33.21 16.32
N GLN A 70 -1.62 33.22 17.50
CA GLN A 70 -2.05 32.00 18.17
C GLN A 70 -3.17 31.29 17.39
N ASN A 71 -4.13 32.03 16.85
CA ASN A 71 -5.21 31.44 16.06
C ASN A 71 -4.69 30.86 14.74
N ALA A 72 -3.84 31.60 14.02
CA ALA A 72 -3.19 31.11 12.80
C ALA A 72 -2.41 29.80 13.06
N SER A 73 -1.63 29.75 14.15
CA SER A 73 -0.89 28.53 14.52
C SER A 73 -1.82 27.36 14.85
N ARG A 74 -2.97 27.61 15.51
CA ARG A 74 -3.95 26.57 15.86
C ARG A 74 -4.67 26.04 14.62
N ASP A 75 -5.01 26.91 13.68
CA ASP A 75 -5.66 26.54 12.43
C ASP A 75 -4.72 25.70 11.56
N ASP A 76 -3.44 26.09 11.45
CA ASP A 76 -2.41 25.31 10.76
C ASP A 76 -2.23 23.91 11.38
N HIS A 77 -2.20 23.82 12.72
CA HIS A 77 -2.12 22.53 13.41
C HIS A 77 -3.37 21.68 13.21
N ALA A 78 -4.56 22.30 13.20
CA ALA A 78 -5.82 21.59 12.95
C ALA A 78 -5.90 21.07 11.51
N GLU A 79 -5.45 21.85 10.53
CA GLU A 79 -5.39 21.44 9.13
C GLU A 79 -4.39 20.30 8.92
N LEU A 80 -3.18 20.40 9.48
CA LEU A 80 -2.17 19.33 9.41
C LEU A 80 -2.68 18.03 10.03
N ARG A 81 -3.39 18.11 11.17
CA ARG A 81 -3.98 16.94 11.81
C ARG A 81 -5.06 16.31 10.93
N ARG A 82 -5.95 17.12 10.34
CA ARG A 82 -6.99 16.64 9.41
C ARG A 82 -6.39 15.98 8.18
N LYS A 83 -5.35 16.57 7.58
CA LYS A 83 -4.62 15.97 6.45
C LYS A 83 -4.02 14.62 6.83
N GLN A 84 -3.27 14.55 7.93
CA GLN A 84 -2.69 13.28 8.38
C GLN A 84 -3.75 12.21 8.71
N GLU A 85 -4.90 12.59 9.26
CA GLU A 85 -5.99 11.66 9.54
C GLU A 85 -6.64 11.16 8.24
N SER A 86 -6.85 12.07 7.27
CA SER A 86 -7.32 11.73 5.93
C SER A 86 -6.34 10.79 5.21
N ASP A 87 -5.05 11.13 5.18
CA ASP A 87 -4.01 10.33 4.51
C ASP A 87 -3.91 8.92 5.13
N ARG A 88 -4.02 8.81 6.46
CA ARG A 88 -4.04 7.52 7.16
C ARG A 88 -5.30 6.71 6.83
N ALA A 89 -6.45 7.36 6.79
CA ALA A 89 -7.72 6.71 6.44
C ALA A 89 -7.69 6.19 4.99
N GLU A 90 -7.21 7.01 4.06
CA GLU A 90 -7.04 6.66 2.64
C GLU A 90 -6.06 5.49 2.47
N THR A 91 -4.86 5.57 3.06
CA THR A 91 -3.87 4.48 3.01
C THR A 91 -4.44 3.17 3.58
N THR A 92 -5.21 3.25 4.68
CA THR A 92 -5.84 2.07 5.28
C THR A 92 -6.92 1.49 4.37
N ALA A 93 -7.75 2.34 3.76
CA ALA A 93 -8.78 1.93 2.83
C ALA A 93 -8.18 1.27 1.57
N GLU A 94 -7.13 1.86 0.98
CA GLU A 94 -6.41 1.28 -0.15
C GLU A 94 -5.79 -0.08 0.21
N GLY A 95 -5.16 -0.20 1.38
CA GLY A 95 -4.59 -1.47 1.86
C GLY A 95 -5.66 -2.57 2.06
N GLN A 96 -6.83 -2.20 2.58
CA GLN A 96 -7.97 -3.12 2.72
C GLN A 96 -8.53 -3.55 1.36
N LEU A 97 -8.65 -2.62 0.40
CA LEU A 97 -9.09 -2.91 -0.96
C LEU A 97 -8.11 -3.87 -1.65
N ALA A 98 -6.81 -3.58 -1.63
CA ALA A 98 -5.78 -4.42 -2.22
C ALA A 98 -5.78 -5.85 -1.63
N THR A 99 -5.96 -5.98 -0.32
CA THR A 99 -6.06 -7.29 0.34
C THR A 99 -7.31 -8.04 -0.08
N SER A 100 -8.45 -7.35 -0.18
CA SER A 100 -9.73 -7.93 -0.61
C SER A 100 -9.69 -8.37 -2.09
N GLU A 101 -9.06 -7.58 -2.94
CA GLU A 101 -8.82 -7.92 -4.35
C GLU A 101 -7.90 -9.13 -4.49
N ALA A 102 -6.77 -9.15 -3.79
CA ALA A 102 -5.88 -10.32 -3.77
C ALA A 102 -6.59 -11.58 -3.28
N GLN A 103 -7.45 -11.46 -2.25
CA GLN A 103 -8.24 -12.59 -1.76
C GLN A 103 -9.26 -13.09 -2.79
N ARG A 104 -9.91 -12.18 -3.52
CA ARG A 104 -10.81 -12.53 -4.64
C ARG A 104 -10.05 -13.22 -5.77
N ASP A 105 -8.89 -12.70 -6.14
CA ASP A 105 -8.07 -13.26 -7.21
C ASP A 105 -7.59 -14.68 -6.88
N VAL A 106 -7.14 -14.92 -5.64
CA VAL A 106 -6.76 -16.27 -5.18
C VAL A 106 -7.95 -17.22 -5.21
N THR A 107 -9.13 -16.77 -4.77
CA THR A 107 -10.34 -17.58 -4.77
C THR A 107 -10.76 -17.95 -6.20
N HIS A 108 -10.80 -16.97 -7.09
CA HIS A 108 -11.12 -17.17 -8.50
C HIS A 108 -10.09 -18.08 -9.21
N ALA A 109 -8.79 -17.92 -8.91
CA ALA A 109 -7.74 -18.79 -9.44
C ALA A 109 -7.92 -20.25 -9.00
N ARG A 110 -8.27 -20.48 -7.73
CA ARG A 110 -8.56 -21.82 -7.20
C ARG A 110 -9.78 -22.46 -7.86
N GLU A 111 -10.86 -21.70 -8.04
CA GLU A 111 -12.06 -22.17 -8.74
C GLU A 111 -11.75 -22.55 -10.19
N LYS A 112 -11.00 -21.71 -10.90
CA LYS A 112 -10.57 -21.97 -12.28
C LYS A 112 -9.68 -23.21 -12.36
N MET A 113 -8.75 -23.41 -11.43
CA MET A 113 -7.93 -24.63 -11.39
C MET A 113 -8.77 -25.87 -11.10
N ALA A 114 -9.73 -25.80 -10.18
CA ALA A 114 -10.64 -26.91 -9.89
C ALA A 114 -11.50 -27.26 -11.10
N GLN A 115 -11.94 -26.26 -11.87
CA GLN A 115 -12.65 -26.48 -13.12
C GLN A 115 -11.75 -27.09 -14.21
N ASP A 116 -10.55 -26.56 -14.45
CA ASP A 116 -9.60 -27.13 -15.43
C ASP A 116 -9.31 -28.61 -15.12
N ARG A 117 -9.17 -28.97 -13.83
CA ARG A 117 -8.95 -30.34 -13.40
C ARG A 117 -10.12 -31.26 -13.75
N ARG A 118 -11.36 -30.87 -13.43
CA ARG A 118 -12.57 -31.66 -13.75
C ARG A 118 -12.79 -31.78 -15.25
N ASP A 119 -12.62 -30.69 -15.99
CA ASP A 119 -12.79 -30.66 -17.44
C ASP A 119 -11.73 -31.55 -18.11
N PHE A 120 -10.49 -31.50 -17.62
CA PHE A 120 -9.41 -32.34 -18.13
C PHE A 120 -9.62 -33.82 -17.84
N GLU A 121 -10.05 -34.19 -16.62
CA GLU A 121 -10.38 -35.58 -16.26
C GLU A 121 -11.51 -36.13 -17.15
N THR A 122 -12.57 -35.34 -17.33
CA THR A 122 -13.71 -35.71 -18.18
C THR A 122 -13.27 -35.91 -19.62
N LYS A 123 -12.58 -34.94 -20.22
CA LYS A 123 -12.10 -35.02 -21.61
C LYS A 123 -11.12 -36.18 -21.82
N SER A 124 -10.22 -36.42 -20.87
CA SER A 124 -9.26 -37.52 -20.94
C SER A 124 -9.96 -38.88 -20.87
N SER A 125 -10.96 -39.02 -19.99
CA SER A 125 -11.77 -40.23 -19.87
C SER A 125 -12.57 -40.49 -21.15
N GLU A 126 -13.23 -39.46 -21.69
CA GLU A 126 -13.96 -39.56 -22.96
C GLU A 126 -13.04 -39.93 -24.13
N ARG A 127 -11.84 -39.35 -24.18
CA ARG A 127 -10.83 -39.68 -25.18
C ARG A 127 -10.41 -41.15 -25.06
N LEU A 128 -10.11 -41.63 -23.85
CA LEU A 128 -9.78 -43.03 -23.62
C LEU A 128 -10.90 -43.99 -24.05
N VAL A 129 -12.16 -43.65 -23.80
CA VAL A 129 -13.32 -44.45 -24.25
C VAL A 129 -13.37 -44.55 -25.78
N LYS A 130 -13.10 -43.45 -26.50
CA LYS A 130 -13.04 -43.45 -27.98
C LYS A 130 -11.88 -44.30 -28.50
N ILE A 131 -10.71 -44.18 -27.87
CA ILE A 131 -9.53 -45.01 -28.16
C ILE A 131 -9.88 -46.49 -27.95
N ASP A 132 -10.53 -46.86 -26.84
CA ASP A 132 -10.93 -48.23 -26.54
C ASP A 132 -11.98 -48.78 -27.53
N ALA A 133 -12.91 -47.95 -28.01
CA ALA A 133 -13.86 -48.33 -29.04
C ALA A 133 -13.14 -48.68 -30.36
N LYS A 134 -12.19 -47.83 -30.78
CA LYS A 134 -11.36 -48.06 -31.98
C LYS A 134 -10.51 -49.31 -31.84
N ALA A 135 -9.90 -49.54 -30.67
CA ALA A 135 -9.12 -50.74 -30.38
C ALA A 135 -9.96 -52.03 -30.48
N LYS A 136 -11.19 -52.03 -29.98
CA LYS A 136 -12.13 -53.17 -30.09
C LYS A 136 -12.53 -53.45 -31.53
N GLU A 137 -12.76 -52.41 -32.33
CA GLU A 137 -13.05 -52.55 -33.76
C GLU A 137 -11.88 -53.20 -34.50
N MET A 138 -10.65 -52.74 -34.26
CA MET A 138 -9.43 -53.33 -34.84
C MET A 138 -9.24 -54.78 -34.42
N LYS A 139 -9.50 -55.11 -33.14
CA LYS A 139 -9.43 -56.50 -32.67
C LYS A 139 -10.39 -57.40 -33.44
N THR A 140 -11.59 -56.91 -33.75
CA THR A 140 -12.57 -57.63 -34.57
C THR A 140 -12.07 -57.81 -36.01
N LYS A 141 -11.55 -56.74 -36.63
CA LYS A 141 -10.96 -56.79 -37.99
C LYS A 141 -9.78 -57.77 -38.07
N SER A 142 -8.97 -57.85 -37.02
CA SER A 142 -7.80 -58.72 -36.96
C SER A 142 -8.10 -60.22 -37.11
N ALA A 143 -9.35 -60.63 -36.87
CA ALA A 143 -9.78 -62.02 -36.99
C ALA A 143 -9.60 -62.57 -38.42
N LYS A 144 -9.66 -61.70 -39.43
CA LYS A 144 -9.56 -62.03 -40.87
C LYS A 144 -8.12 -62.05 -41.40
N LEU A 145 -7.13 -61.73 -40.56
CA LEU A 145 -5.73 -61.67 -40.97
C LEU A 145 -5.12 -63.07 -41.14
N ALA A 146 -4.16 -63.16 -42.07
CA ALA A 146 -3.27 -64.32 -42.16
C ALA A 146 -2.47 -64.53 -40.85
N ALA A 147 -2.09 -65.77 -40.56
CA ALA A 147 -1.50 -66.17 -39.26
C ALA A 147 -0.36 -65.26 -38.78
N ASN A 148 0.61 -64.96 -39.65
CA ASN A 148 1.76 -64.12 -39.31
C ASN A 148 1.35 -62.68 -38.94
N LYS A 149 0.49 -62.06 -39.75
CA LYS A 149 -0.04 -60.71 -39.47
C LYS A 149 -0.88 -60.69 -38.19
N LYS A 150 -1.68 -61.73 -37.96
CA LYS A 150 -2.49 -61.87 -36.75
C LYS A 150 -1.63 -61.98 -35.48
N GLN A 151 -0.52 -62.71 -35.54
CA GLN A 151 0.42 -62.80 -34.42
C GLN A 151 1.08 -61.45 -34.11
N GLN A 152 1.49 -60.71 -35.14
CA GLN A 152 2.05 -59.36 -34.98
C GLN A 152 1.01 -58.39 -34.40
N PHE A 153 -0.22 -58.41 -34.92
CA PHE A 153 -1.34 -57.62 -34.38
C PHE A 153 -1.56 -57.94 -32.89
N ASN A 154 -1.64 -59.22 -32.52
CA ASN A 154 -1.86 -59.63 -31.13
C ASN A 154 -0.75 -59.16 -30.19
N THR A 155 0.50 -59.15 -30.65
CA THR A 155 1.65 -58.65 -29.87
C THR A 155 1.54 -57.15 -29.62
N ASN A 156 1.23 -56.37 -30.66
CA ASN A 156 1.03 -54.93 -30.53
C ASN A 156 -0.20 -54.59 -29.69
N TYR A 157 -1.29 -55.34 -29.85
CA TYR A 157 -2.51 -55.18 -29.08
C TYR A 157 -2.29 -55.44 -27.59
N ALA A 158 -1.50 -56.48 -27.23
CA ALA A 158 -1.16 -56.74 -25.84
C ALA A 158 -0.35 -55.60 -25.21
N ARG A 159 0.59 -55.01 -25.96
CA ARG A 159 1.33 -53.82 -25.51
C ARG A 159 0.41 -52.62 -25.31
N TYR A 160 -0.43 -52.33 -26.30
CA TYR A 160 -1.45 -51.28 -26.22
C TYR A 160 -2.31 -51.42 -24.96
N MET A 161 -2.78 -52.64 -24.64
CA MET A 161 -3.61 -52.86 -23.44
C MET A 161 -2.89 -52.50 -22.14
N ASN A 162 -1.59 -52.83 -22.01
CA ASN A 162 -0.80 -52.46 -20.83
C ASN A 162 -0.63 -50.94 -20.70
N ASP A 163 -0.35 -50.25 -21.81
CA ASP A 163 -0.21 -48.80 -21.83
C ASP A 163 -1.56 -48.12 -21.55
N ARG A 164 -2.65 -48.67 -22.09
CA ARG A 164 -4.04 -48.24 -21.86
C ARG A 164 -4.39 -48.31 -20.38
N ASP A 165 -4.09 -49.43 -19.72
CA ASP A 165 -4.36 -49.62 -18.29
C ASP A 165 -3.54 -48.62 -17.44
N THR A 166 -2.29 -48.35 -17.83
CA THR A 166 -1.45 -47.33 -17.19
C THR A 166 -2.05 -45.92 -17.32
N VAL A 167 -2.56 -45.57 -18.50
CA VAL A 167 -3.24 -44.28 -18.74
C VAL A 167 -4.54 -44.19 -17.96
N SER A 168 -5.34 -45.25 -17.95
CA SER A 168 -6.59 -45.31 -17.18
C SER A 168 -6.34 -45.09 -15.68
N ALA A 169 -5.34 -45.75 -15.11
CA ALA A 169 -4.96 -45.56 -13.71
C ALA A 169 -4.52 -44.11 -13.42
N LYS A 170 -3.78 -43.48 -14.34
CA LYS A 170 -3.36 -42.08 -14.21
C LYS A 170 -4.53 -41.10 -14.26
N ILE A 171 -5.48 -41.32 -15.18
CA ILE A 171 -6.69 -40.50 -15.29
C ILE A 171 -7.51 -40.61 -13.99
N ASN A 172 -7.76 -41.83 -13.51
CA ASN A 172 -8.50 -42.07 -12.27
C ASN A 172 -7.81 -41.46 -11.03
N GLY A 173 -6.49 -41.30 -11.06
CA GLY A 173 -5.70 -40.70 -10.00
C GLY A 173 -5.57 -39.16 -10.06
N LEU A 174 -6.14 -38.48 -11.07
CA LEU A 174 -5.97 -37.03 -11.26
C LEU A 174 -6.45 -36.20 -10.07
N HIS A 175 -7.48 -36.68 -9.35
CA HIS A 175 -8.03 -36.01 -8.17
C HIS A 175 -7.03 -35.92 -7.00
N MET A 176 -6.01 -36.78 -6.96
CA MET A 176 -4.97 -36.78 -5.92
C MET A 176 -3.75 -35.92 -6.26
N VAL A 177 -3.70 -35.34 -7.47
CA VAL A 177 -2.53 -34.61 -7.96
C VAL A 177 -2.42 -33.24 -7.29
N THR A 178 -1.26 -32.93 -6.73
CA THR A 178 -1.00 -31.61 -6.10
C THR A 178 -0.90 -30.49 -7.14
N ASP A 179 -1.08 -29.23 -6.74
CA ASP A 179 -0.98 -28.07 -7.63
C ASP A 179 0.42 -27.96 -8.29
N ASP A 180 1.49 -28.20 -7.53
CA ASP A 180 2.88 -28.13 -8.01
C ASP A 180 3.16 -29.14 -9.14
N THR A 181 2.50 -30.29 -9.07
CA THR A 181 2.71 -31.37 -10.06
C THR A 181 1.69 -31.34 -11.21
N TRP A 182 0.63 -30.54 -11.11
CA TRP A 182 -0.53 -30.58 -12.00
C TRP A 182 -0.15 -30.51 -13.48
N GLN A 183 0.63 -29.50 -13.86
CA GLN A 183 0.99 -29.27 -15.27
C GLN A 183 1.85 -30.41 -15.85
N ASN A 184 2.71 -31.02 -15.02
CA ASN A 184 3.52 -32.14 -15.45
C ASN A 184 2.67 -33.42 -15.61
N THR A 185 1.74 -33.67 -14.69
CA THR A 185 0.81 -34.80 -14.81
C THR A 185 -0.14 -34.63 -16.00
N LYS A 186 -0.67 -33.42 -16.22
CA LYS A 186 -1.50 -33.08 -17.38
C LYS A 186 -0.80 -33.43 -18.69
N ARG A 187 0.42 -32.92 -18.88
CA ARG A 187 1.25 -33.19 -20.06
C ARG A 187 1.57 -34.67 -20.24
N ASP A 188 1.86 -35.38 -19.15
CA ASP A 188 2.14 -36.83 -19.18
C ASP A 188 0.91 -37.64 -19.64
N VAL A 189 -0.29 -37.29 -19.14
CA VAL A 189 -1.54 -37.94 -19.56
C VAL A 189 -1.85 -37.63 -21.03
N GLU A 190 -1.73 -36.37 -21.45
CA GLU A 190 -1.93 -35.95 -22.85
C GLU A 190 -0.99 -36.72 -23.80
N GLY A 191 0.31 -36.72 -23.50
CA GLY A 191 1.30 -37.40 -24.34
C GLY A 191 1.09 -38.91 -24.42
N LYS A 192 0.59 -39.55 -23.35
CA LYS A 192 0.25 -40.97 -23.38
C LYS A 192 -1.04 -41.27 -24.14
N LEU A 193 -2.05 -40.41 -24.05
CA LEU A 193 -3.25 -40.53 -24.89
C LEU A 193 -2.90 -40.39 -26.37
N ASP A 194 -2.03 -39.43 -26.72
CA ASP A 194 -1.49 -39.28 -28.08
C ASP A 194 -0.72 -40.53 -28.53
N ALA A 195 0.09 -41.12 -27.64
CA ALA A 195 0.82 -42.34 -27.95
C ALA A 195 -0.11 -43.53 -28.22
N LEU A 196 -1.16 -43.70 -27.41
CA LEU A 196 -2.18 -44.75 -27.62
C LEU A 196 -2.88 -44.61 -28.96
N GLU A 197 -3.28 -43.38 -29.34
CA GLU A 197 -3.88 -43.11 -30.65
C GLU A 197 -2.93 -43.44 -31.80
N ASN A 198 -1.66 -43.03 -31.68
CA ASN A 198 -0.64 -43.33 -32.67
C ASN A 198 -0.38 -44.84 -32.81
N ASP A 199 -0.42 -45.58 -31.71
CA ASP A 199 -0.24 -47.03 -31.74
C ASP A 199 -1.44 -47.75 -32.36
N LEU A 200 -2.67 -47.27 -32.14
CA LEU A 200 -3.84 -47.71 -32.88
C LEU A 200 -3.70 -47.42 -34.38
N ASP A 201 -3.26 -46.23 -34.77
CA ASP A 201 -3.08 -45.87 -36.18
C ASP A 201 -2.03 -46.73 -36.89
N LYS A 202 -0.94 -47.09 -36.19
CA LYS A 202 0.05 -48.04 -36.71
C LYS A 202 -0.53 -49.45 -36.83
N MET A 203 -1.33 -49.88 -35.86
CA MET A 203 -2.00 -51.19 -35.92
C MET A 203 -3.02 -51.26 -37.06
N ASP A 204 -3.79 -50.19 -37.30
CA ASP A 204 -4.76 -50.10 -38.39
C ASP A 204 -4.11 -50.27 -39.76
N LYS A 205 -2.96 -49.62 -39.98
CA LYS A 205 -2.18 -49.74 -41.22
C LYS A 205 -1.64 -51.17 -41.45
N GLY A 206 -1.58 -51.98 -40.40
CA GLY A 206 -1.15 -53.38 -40.46
C GLY A 206 -2.28 -54.38 -40.67
N LEU A 207 -3.55 -53.96 -40.53
CA LEU A 207 -4.73 -54.76 -40.85
C LEU A 207 -4.84 -54.98 -42.37
#